data_AF-A0AA84ZRK4-F1
#
_entry.id   AF-A0AA84ZRK4-F1
#
_cell.length_a   1.000
_cell.length_b   1.000
_cell.length_c   1.000
_cell.angle_alpha   90.00
_cell.angle_beta   90.00
_cell.angle_gamma   90.00
#
_symmetry.space_group_name_H-M   'P 1'
#
loop_
_entity.id
_entity.type
_entity.pdbx_description
1 polymer ?
#
loop_
_entity_poly.entity_id
_entity_poly.type
_entity_poly.pdbx_seq_one_letter_code
_entity_poly.pdbx_strand_id
1 'polypeptide(L)'
;MECDQVHIDDIRGDDNYQDLMNYRSDNEACGENSSTISQSIILSSSSSTTATTTIHAPMTSSLETSSPINGSMLSPPPISSVAPLTNMIGEIPTRVNTPTLHGSMEWMRKLGFRYRRIREIYNYSRHNVSVLLGYPKANQWIHLKNNLDILTDHWLSMAIKATEKINNREDSVNILVTTTQFIPSLAKILLYGYGNSFQIENIYSATKVGKENCFERIASRFGRKCTYVVIGDGKEEEDAAKQFHWPFWRINTHSDLNALNHALDLGYL
;
A
#
# COMPACT_ATOMS: atom_id res chain seq x y z
N MET A 1 -14.19 5.33 -13.85
CA MET A 1 -14.31 4.25 -12.86
C MET A 1 -12.96 4.16 -12.15
N GLU A 2 -12.92 4.52 -10.86
CA GLU A 2 -11.68 4.87 -10.17
C GLU A 2 -10.98 3.62 -9.59
N CYS A 3 -9.97 3.14 -10.31
CA CYS A 3 -9.31 1.85 -10.07
C CYS A 3 -8.14 1.91 -9.06
N ASP A 4 -8.09 2.94 -8.24
CA ASP A 4 -7.05 3.08 -7.22
C ASP A 4 -7.14 1.95 -6.17
N GLN A 5 -5.99 1.37 -5.81
CA GLN A 5 -5.91 0.29 -4.83
C GLN A 5 -5.38 0.80 -3.49
N VAL A 6 -5.55 0.00 -2.43
CA VAL A 6 -4.93 0.30 -1.13
C VAL A 6 -3.48 -0.15 -1.12
N HIS A 7 -3.20 -1.30 -1.75
CA HIS A 7 -1.89 -1.94 -1.70
C HIS A 7 -1.53 -2.60 -3.05
N ILE A 8 -0.23 -2.74 -3.33
CA ILE A 8 0.29 -3.30 -4.60
C ILE A 8 -0.19 -4.75 -4.88
N ASP A 9 -0.63 -5.47 -3.84
CA ASP A 9 -1.01 -6.88 -3.92
C ASP A 9 -2.51 -7.14 -4.01
N ASP A 10 -3.35 -6.10 -3.96
CA ASP A 10 -4.82 -6.26 -3.96
C ASP A 10 -5.38 -6.87 -5.27
N ILE A 11 -4.59 -6.94 -6.35
CA ILE A 11 -5.02 -7.40 -7.69
C ILE A 11 -4.36 -8.73 -8.11
N ARG A 12 -3.69 -9.47 -7.22
CA ARG A 12 -2.89 -10.67 -7.60
C ARG A 12 -3.68 -11.86 -8.17
N GLY A 13 -5.00 -11.93 -8.00
CA GLY A 13 -5.79 -13.15 -8.22
C GLY A 13 -5.80 -13.73 -9.64
N ASP A 14 -5.68 -12.89 -10.68
CA ASP A 14 -5.94 -13.27 -12.08
C ASP A 14 -4.71 -13.08 -13.02
N ASP A 15 -3.51 -12.87 -12.47
CA ASP A 15 -2.29 -12.70 -13.29
C ASP A 15 -1.64 -14.04 -13.64
N ASN A 16 -1.63 -14.40 -14.92
CA ASN A 16 -1.03 -15.63 -15.43
C ASN A 16 0.52 -15.58 -15.54
N TYR A 17 1.19 -14.61 -14.89
CA TYR A 17 2.65 -14.44 -14.88
C TYR A 17 3.31 -14.41 -16.26
N GLN A 18 2.60 -13.92 -17.28
CA GLN A 18 3.16 -13.75 -18.62
C GLN A 18 4.26 -12.68 -18.64
N ASP A 19 5.27 -12.84 -19.48
CA ASP A 19 6.35 -11.88 -19.65
C ASP A 19 5.81 -10.52 -20.15
N LEU A 20 6.25 -9.42 -19.53
CA LEU A 20 5.77 -8.06 -19.81
C LEU A 20 6.64 -7.32 -20.84
N MET A 21 7.77 -7.88 -21.27
CA MET A 21 8.68 -7.21 -22.21
C MET A 21 8.01 -6.78 -23.53
N ASN A 22 6.97 -7.51 -23.95
CA ASN A 22 6.20 -7.22 -25.17
C ASN A 22 4.77 -6.70 -24.90
N TYR A 23 4.39 -6.46 -23.65
CA TYR A 23 3.06 -5.94 -23.33
C TYR A 23 2.99 -4.45 -23.67
N ARG A 24 2.35 -4.14 -24.79
CA ARG A 24 2.01 -2.76 -25.14
C ARG A 24 0.71 -2.40 -24.41
N SER A 25 0.76 -1.38 -23.55
CA SER A 25 -0.47 -0.75 -23.08
C SER A 25 -1.05 0.00 -24.27
N ASP A 26 -1.92 -0.64 -25.04
CA ASP A 26 -2.61 0.05 -26.12
C ASP A 26 -3.41 1.23 -25.52
N ASN A 27 -3.34 2.39 -26.18
CA ASN A 27 -4.10 3.59 -25.83
C ASN A 27 -5.62 3.42 -26.01
N GLU A 28 -6.09 2.23 -26.41
CA GLU A 28 -7.48 2.01 -26.74
C GLU A 28 -8.35 1.90 -25.49
N ALA A 29 -9.29 2.86 -25.42
CA ALA A 29 -10.40 3.00 -24.49
C ALA A 29 -10.07 3.47 -23.07
N CYS A 30 -9.14 4.42 -22.91
CA CYS A 30 -9.29 5.41 -21.86
C CYS A 30 -10.21 6.52 -22.41
N GLY A 31 -11.49 6.52 -22.02
CA GLY A 31 -12.45 7.53 -22.48
C GLY A 31 -11.88 8.94 -22.34
N GLU A 32 -12.00 9.73 -23.40
CA GLU A 32 -11.59 11.13 -23.47
C GLU A 32 -12.40 11.97 -22.48
N ASN A 33 -12.00 11.93 -21.21
CA ASN A 33 -12.36 12.94 -20.25
C ASN A 33 -11.08 13.72 -19.97
N SER A 34 -10.73 14.58 -20.93
CA SER A 34 -9.84 15.71 -20.71
C SER A 34 -10.54 16.66 -19.73
N SER A 35 -10.56 16.30 -18.45
CA SER A 35 -10.79 17.26 -17.38
C SER A 35 -9.43 17.89 -17.09
N THR A 36 -9.20 18.99 -17.79
CA THR A 36 -8.41 20.14 -17.38
C THR A 36 -7.56 19.88 -16.13
N ILE A 37 -6.26 19.67 -16.34
CA ILE A 37 -5.23 19.94 -15.32
C ILE A 37 -5.23 21.46 -15.14
N SER A 38 -6.32 21.97 -14.54
CA SER A 38 -6.44 23.33 -14.07
C SER A 38 -5.63 23.41 -12.79
N GLN A 39 -4.49 24.06 -12.90
CA GLN A 39 -3.90 24.93 -11.89
C GLN A 39 -4.39 24.67 -10.46
N SER A 40 -3.72 23.75 -9.77
CA SER A 40 -3.62 23.74 -8.32
C SER A 40 -2.35 23.00 -7.92
N ILE A 41 -1.19 23.64 -8.14
CA ILE A 41 -0.04 23.42 -7.25
C ILE A 41 -0.43 24.09 -5.94
N ILE A 42 -1.28 23.42 -5.16
CA ILE A 42 -1.48 23.70 -3.75
C ILE A 42 -0.56 22.73 -3.05
N LEU A 43 0.49 23.26 -2.42
CA LEU A 43 1.28 22.57 -1.41
C LEU A 43 0.35 22.22 -0.23
N SER A 44 -0.43 21.16 -0.39
CA SER A 44 -1.18 20.57 0.70
C SER A 44 -0.25 19.60 1.43
N SER A 45 -0.03 19.91 2.71
CA SER A 45 0.46 19.01 3.75
C SER A 45 -0.24 17.66 3.63
N SER A 46 0.35 16.74 2.86
CA SER A 46 -0.16 15.38 2.78
C SER A 46 0.48 14.62 3.92
N SER A 47 -0.26 14.52 5.03
CA SER A 47 0.15 13.84 6.26
C SER A 47 0.60 12.41 5.94
N SER A 48 1.90 12.25 5.84
CA SER A 48 2.56 11.02 5.42
C SER A 48 3.12 10.38 6.68
N THR A 49 2.51 9.27 7.08
CA THR A 49 2.81 8.62 8.35
C THR A 49 3.80 7.49 8.13
N THR A 50 4.92 7.49 8.86
CA THR A 50 5.87 6.37 8.87
C THR A 50 5.60 5.50 10.09
N ALA A 51 5.27 4.23 9.89
CA ALA A 51 5.16 3.25 10.97
C ALA A 51 6.45 2.42 11.04
N THR A 52 7.06 2.34 12.22
CA THR A 52 8.27 1.54 12.48
C THR A 52 7.95 0.34 13.36
N THR A 53 8.54 -0.82 13.06
CA THR A 53 8.37 -2.06 13.83
C THR A 53 9.70 -2.61 14.32
N THR A 54 9.90 -2.82 15.63
CA THR A 54 11.09 -3.44 16.25
C THR A 54 10.73 -4.82 16.85
N ILE A 55 11.49 -5.89 16.56
CA ILE A 55 11.26 -7.25 17.10
C ILE A 55 12.34 -7.64 18.12
N HIS A 56 11.95 -7.87 19.38
CA HIS A 56 12.83 -8.49 20.40
C HIS A 56 12.26 -9.85 20.81
N ALA A 57 13.06 -10.92 20.66
CA ALA A 57 12.70 -12.28 21.11
C ALA A 57 13.44 -12.62 22.41
N PRO A 58 12.77 -13.23 23.42
CA PRO A 58 13.45 -14.01 24.44
C PRO A 58 13.41 -15.50 24.06
N MET A 59 14.59 -16.12 24.04
CA MET A 59 14.74 -17.57 24.08
C MET A 59 14.39 -18.10 25.46
N THR A 60 13.54 -19.14 25.56
CA THR A 60 13.68 -20.23 26.54
C THR A 60 13.01 -21.52 26.02
N SER A 61 13.67 -22.64 26.30
CA SER A 61 13.32 -24.04 26.07
C SER A 61 12.35 -24.59 27.13
N SER A 62 11.56 -25.64 26.81
CA SER A 62 11.35 -26.88 27.62
C SER A 62 10.29 -27.83 27.01
N LEU A 63 10.47 -29.13 27.29
CA LEU A 63 9.81 -30.34 26.76
C LEU A 63 8.56 -30.82 27.55
N GLU A 64 7.80 -31.74 26.91
CA GLU A 64 6.95 -32.86 27.45
C GLU A 64 5.58 -32.52 28.11
N THR A 65 4.45 -33.28 28.05
CA THR A 65 4.11 -34.70 27.74
C THR A 65 2.57 -34.94 27.62
N SER A 66 2.15 -35.88 26.74
CA SER A 66 1.03 -36.89 26.77
C SER A 66 -0.49 -36.60 26.97
N SER A 67 -1.28 -37.00 25.94
CA SER A 67 -2.60 -37.71 25.73
C SER A 67 -3.62 -38.03 26.87
N PRO A 68 -4.85 -38.62 26.66
CA PRO A 68 -5.52 -39.15 25.43
C PRO A 68 -7.10 -39.02 25.22
N ILE A 69 -7.55 -39.25 23.97
CA ILE A 69 -8.70 -40.06 23.39
C ILE A 69 -10.19 -39.90 23.84
N ASN A 70 -11.08 -39.62 22.85
CA ASN A 70 -12.41 -40.24 22.47
C ASN A 70 -13.31 -39.18 21.79
N GLY A 71 -14.13 -39.38 20.76
CA GLY A 71 -14.55 -40.53 19.95
C GLY A 71 -15.73 -40.11 19.03
N SER A 72 -15.96 -40.91 17.97
CA SER A 72 -17.21 -41.11 17.19
C SER A 72 -17.75 -40.04 16.22
N MET A 73 -18.06 -40.55 15.02
CA MET A 73 -18.76 -39.95 13.88
C MET A 73 -20.29 -39.89 14.08
N LEU A 74 -20.98 -39.05 13.29
CA LEU A 74 -22.33 -39.30 12.75
C LEU A 74 -22.71 -38.21 11.72
N SER A 75 -23.14 -38.63 10.54
CA SER A 75 -23.74 -37.86 9.44
C SER A 75 -25.28 -37.86 9.50
N PRO A 76 -25.99 -36.89 8.89
CA PRO A 76 -27.41 -37.03 8.57
C PRO A 76 -27.78 -36.92 7.06
N PRO A 77 -29.03 -37.30 6.67
CA PRO A 77 -29.39 -37.92 5.38
C PRO A 77 -30.26 -37.04 4.42
N PRO A 78 -30.74 -37.55 3.25
CA PRO A 78 -31.40 -36.78 2.18
C PRO A 78 -32.93 -37.00 2.11
N ILE A 79 -33.67 -36.15 1.38
CA ILE A 79 -35.09 -36.36 0.98
C ILE A 79 -35.34 -35.89 -0.46
N SER A 80 -36.12 -36.68 -1.21
CA SER A 80 -36.51 -36.50 -2.62
C SER A 80 -38.03 -36.34 -2.84
N SER A 81 -38.41 -35.73 -3.98
CA SER A 81 -39.58 -36.08 -4.86
C SER A 81 -40.97 -35.50 -4.46
N VAL A 82 -41.98 -35.09 -5.29
CA VAL A 82 -42.35 -35.09 -6.74
C VAL A 82 -43.43 -33.97 -7.01
N ALA A 83 -43.60 -33.55 -8.28
CA ALA A 83 -44.60 -32.63 -8.94
C ALA A 83 -46.09 -33.14 -8.97
N PRO A 84 -47.11 -32.68 -9.79
CA PRO A 84 -47.19 -31.81 -11.02
C PRO A 84 -48.42 -30.82 -11.08
N LEU A 85 -48.68 -29.90 -12.06
CA LEU A 85 -49.21 -30.07 -13.44
C LEU A 85 -49.44 -28.70 -14.19
N THR A 86 -49.09 -28.67 -15.50
CA THR A 86 -49.66 -28.01 -16.73
C THR A 86 -50.40 -26.65 -16.80
N ASN A 87 -49.93 -25.74 -17.70
CA ASN A 87 -50.62 -25.17 -18.90
C ASN A 87 -49.79 -23.98 -19.49
N MET A 88 -49.23 -24.09 -20.72
CA MET A 88 -49.71 -23.55 -22.02
C MET A 88 -49.32 -22.08 -22.36
N ILE A 89 -48.55 -21.97 -23.47
CA ILE A 89 -48.52 -20.90 -24.51
C ILE A 89 -47.68 -19.62 -24.25
N GLY A 90 -46.54 -19.56 -24.97
CA GLY A 90 -46.05 -18.43 -25.79
C GLY A 90 -45.67 -17.10 -25.14
N GLU A 91 -44.36 -16.81 -25.05
CA GLU A 91 -43.81 -15.45 -25.22
C GLU A 91 -42.26 -15.45 -25.34
N ILE A 92 -41.77 -14.90 -26.45
CA ILE A 92 -40.51 -14.17 -26.74
C ILE A 92 -39.29 -14.41 -25.82
N PRO A 93 -38.09 -14.79 -26.35
CA PRO A 93 -36.88 -14.80 -25.55
C PRO A 93 -36.45 -13.35 -25.28
N THR A 94 -36.80 -12.82 -24.10
CA THR A 94 -36.13 -11.64 -23.57
C THR A 94 -34.70 -12.04 -23.24
N ARG A 95 -33.79 -11.63 -24.12
CA ARG A 95 -32.35 -11.67 -23.94
C ARG A 95 -32.03 -10.93 -22.64
N VAL A 96 -31.93 -11.67 -21.53
CA VAL A 96 -31.27 -11.18 -20.32
C VAL A 96 -29.83 -10.91 -20.74
N ASN A 97 -29.51 -9.63 -20.94
CA ASN A 97 -28.14 -9.18 -21.06
C ASN A 97 -27.51 -9.41 -19.69
N THR A 98 -27.00 -10.62 -19.46
CA THR A 98 -25.95 -10.80 -18.46
C THR A 98 -24.81 -9.86 -18.88
N PRO A 99 -24.41 -8.87 -18.06
CA PRO A 99 -23.21 -8.12 -18.34
C PRO A 99 -22.10 -9.14 -18.51
N THR A 100 -21.41 -9.08 -19.63
CA THR A 100 -20.44 -10.07 -20.10
C THR A 100 -19.37 -10.28 -19.02
N LEU A 101 -19.52 -11.34 -18.23
CA LEU A 101 -18.57 -11.79 -17.20
C LEU A 101 -17.13 -11.89 -17.77
N HIS A 102 -17.03 -12.16 -19.07
CA HIS A 102 -15.79 -12.20 -19.83
C HIS A 102 -15.08 -10.82 -19.90
N GLY A 103 -15.83 -9.72 -19.98
CA GLY A 103 -15.29 -8.36 -20.04
C GLY A 103 -14.76 -7.86 -18.68
N SER A 104 -15.39 -8.26 -17.57
CA SER A 104 -14.89 -7.93 -16.23
C SER A 104 -13.63 -8.72 -15.87
N MET A 105 -13.54 -9.98 -16.27
CA MET A 105 -12.34 -10.81 -16.09
C MET A 105 -11.16 -10.29 -16.92
N GLU A 106 -11.39 -9.92 -18.18
CA GLU A 106 -10.34 -9.36 -19.03
C GLU A 106 -9.83 -8.00 -18.51
N TRP A 107 -10.73 -7.18 -17.96
CA TRP A 107 -10.35 -5.94 -17.30
C TRP A 107 -9.50 -6.18 -16.04
N MET A 108 -9.91 -7.12 -15.17
CA MET A 108 -9.14 -7.51 -13.98
C MET A 108 -7.75 -8.03 -14.35
N ARG A 109 -7.65 -8.82 -15.42
CA ARG A 109 -6.37 -9.30 -15.96
C ARG A 109 -5.48 -8.15 -16.43
N LYS A 110 -6.02 -7.22 -17.23
CA LYS A 110 -5.30 -6.00 -17.66
C LYS A 110 -4.86 -5.14 -16.49
N LEU A 111 -5.69 -5.05 -15.46
CA LEU A 111 -5.38 -4.30 -14.25
C LEU A 111 -4.24 -4.96 -13.46
N GLY A 112 -4.26 -6.28 -13.31
CA GLY A 112 -3.17 -7.05 -12.71
C GLY A 112 -1.84 -6.81 -13.41
N PHE A 113 -1.83 -6.85 -14.75
CA PHE A 113 -0.63 -6.53 -15.52
C PHE A 113 -0.12 -5.12 -15.27
N ARG A 114 -1.00 -4.12 -15.19
CA ARG A 114 -0.59 -2.73 -14.90
C ARG A 114 0.08 -2.63 -13.53
N TYR A 115 -0.50 -3.22 -12.49
CA TYR A 115 0.06 -3.16 -11.14
C TYR A 115 1.36 -3.98 -11.01
N ARG A 116 1.48 -5.10 -11.70
CA ARG A 116 2.77 -5.81 -11.80
C ARG A 116 3.82 -4.96 -12.52
N ARG A 117 3.47 -4.32 -13.63
CA ARG A 117 4.39 -3.43 -14.34
C ARG A 117 4.81 -2.23 -13.50
N ILE A 118 3.89 -1.64 -12.74
CA ILE A 118 4.16 -0.56 -11.79
C ILE A 118 5.18 -1.00 -10.74
N ARG A 119 5.05 -2.22 -10.20
CA ARG A 119 6.03 -2.79 -9.27
C ARG A 119 7.42 -2.89 -9.88
N GLU A 120 7.53 -3.41 -11.09
CA GLU A 120 8.82 -3.51 -11.80
C GLU A 120 9.45 -2.13 -11.99
N ILE A 121 8.67 -1.14 -12.46
CA ILE A 121 9.15 0.22 -12.68
C ILE A 121 9.63 0.85 -11.37
N TYR A 122 8.86 0.72 -10.30
CA TYR A 122 9.23 1.25 -8.98
C TYR A 122 10.53 0.60 -8.49
N ASN A 123 10.61 -0.75 -8.48
CA ASN A 123 11.79 -1.46 -7.98
C ASN A 123 13.04 -1.19 -8.83
N TYR A 124 12.88 -1.03 -10.14
CA TYR A 124 13.99 -0.68 -11.03
C TYR A 124 14.49 0.76 -10.83
N SER A 125 13.58 1.70 -10.55
CA SER A 125 13.90 3.14 -10.48
C SER A 125 14.11 3.70 -9.07
N ARG A 126 13.72 2.99 -8.00
CA ARG A 126 13.75 3.51 -6.62
C ARG A 126 15.13 3.90 -6.10
N HIS A 127 16.18 3.28 -6.63
CA HIS A 127 17.57 3.61 -6.30
C HIS A 127 18.16 4.69 -7.23
N ASN A 128 17.54 4.92 -8.39
CA ASN A 128 17.99 5.89 -9.38
C ASN A 128 16.83 6.40 -10.24
N VAL A 129 16.14 7.41 -9.72
CA VAL A 129 14.95 8.01 -10.36
C VAL A 129 15.29 8.71 -11.68
N SER A 130 16.56 9.09 -11.89
CA SER A 130 17.02 9.68 -13.14
C SER A 130 16.81 8.74 -14.34
N VAL A 131 16.87 7.42 -14.12
CA VAL A 131 16.59 6.42 -15.15
C VAL A 131 15.13 6.47 -15.61
N LEU A 132 14.20 6.76 -14.69
CA LEU A 132 12.78 6.91 -15.00
C LEU A 132 12.48 8.23 -15.72
N LEU A 133 13.11 9.33 -15.29
CA LEU A 133 12.85 10.67 -15.81
C LEU A 133 13.52 10.94 -17.17
N GLY A 134 14.65 10.28 -17.43
CA GLY A 134 15.55 10.60 -18.53
C GLY A 134 16.42 11.83 -18.21
N TYR A 135 17.60 11.86 -18.84
CA TYR A 135 18.67 12.84 -18.55
C TYR A 135 18.22 14.31 -18.46
N PRO A 136 17.49 14.90 -19.43
CA PRO A 136 17.15 16.33 -19.37
C PRO A 136 16.22 16.67 -18.20
N LYS A 137 15.23 15.82 -17.90
CA LYS A 137 14.30 16.04 -16.77
C LYS A 137 14.96 15.73 -15.43
N ALA A 138 15.86 14.76 -15.38
CA ALA A 138 16.59 14.41 -14.17
C ALA A 138 17.39 15.59 -13.61
N ASN A 139 18.10 16.34 -14.47
CA ASN A 139 18.88 17.51 -14.02
C ASN A 139 17.99 18.62 -13.45
N GLN A 140 16.85 18.91 -14.10
CA GLN A 140 15.88 19.88 -13.61
C GLN A 140 15.27 19.44 -12.28
N TRP A 141 14.94 18.16 -12.15
CA TRP A 141 14.40 17.56 -10.93
C TRP A 141 15.40 17.64 -9.77
N ILE A 142 16.67 17.29 -9.99
CA ILE A 142 17.72 17.38 -8.96
C ILE A 142 17.84 18.83 -8.46
N HIS A 143 17.87 19.80 -9.37
CA HIS A 143 17.94 21.21 -8.99
C HIS A 143 16.70 21.65 -8.20
N LEU A 144 15.50 21.30 -8.67
CA LEU A 144 14.25 21.62 -7.98
C LEU A 144 14.19 21.00 -6.58
N LYS A 145 14.53 19.72 -6.44
CA LYS A 145 14.56 19.01 -5.17
C LYS A 145 15.54 19.66 -4.19
N ASN A 146 16.73 20.04 -4.65
CA ASN A 146 17.73 20.70 -3.81
C ASN A 146 17.26 22.09 -3.36
N ASN A 147 16.70 22.89 -4.27
CA ASN A 147 16.15 24.19 -3.92
C ASN A 147 14.98 24.07 -2.93
N LEU A 148 14.10 23.08 -3.12
CA LEU A 148 13.00 22.81 -2.20
C LEU A 148 13.52 22.43 -0.80
N ASP A 149 14.54 21.59 -0.72
CA ASP A 149 15.14 21.21 0.57
C ASP A 149 15.77 22.41 1.26
N ILE A 150 16.48 23.29 0.54
CA ILE A 150 17.03 24.54 1.09
C ILE A 150 15.92 25.47 1.57
N LEU A 151 14.87 25.67 0.77
CA LEU A 151 13.74 26.53 1.11
C LEU A 151 12.91 26.03 2.30
N THR A 152 13.02 24.74 2.63
CA THR A 152 12.33 24.12 3.76
C THR A 152 13.27 23.88 4.94
N ASP A 153 14.40 24.59 4.99
CA ASP A 153 15.42 24.47 6.03
C ASP A 153 15.83 23.00 6.27
N HIS A 154 16.08 22.29 5.17
CA HIS A 154 16.51 20.89 5.14
C HIS A 154 15.52 19.88 5.74
N TRP A 155 14.22 20.20 5.79
CA TRP A 155 13.20 19.28 6.30
C TRP A 155 13.26 17.90 5.65
N LEU A 156 13.32 17.85 4.31
CA LEU A 156 13.35 16.60 3.56
C LEU A 156 14.61 15.81 3.87
N SER A 157 15.77 16.47 3.91
CA SER A 157 17.04 15.83 4.30
C SER A 157 17.01 15.25 5.72
N MET A 158 16.43 15.97 6.70
CA MET A 158 16.29 15.46 8.07
C MET A 158 15.36 14.25 8.15
N ALA A 159 14.28 14.24 7.36
CA ALA A 159 13.31 13.16 7.33
C ALA A 159 13.89 11.91 6.64
N ILE A 160 14.59 12.07 5.52
CA ILE A 160 15.32 10.98 4.85
C ILE A 160 16.34 10.37 5.81
N LYS A 161 17.09 11.19 6.55
CA LYS A 161 18.06 10.70 7.55
C LYS A 161 17.40 9.82 8.61
N ALA A 162 16.21 10.20 9.09
CA ALA A 162 15.47 9.39 10.07
C ALA A 162 15.05 8.04 9.45
N THR A 163 14.49 8.04 8.24
CA THR A 163 14.05 6.80 7.58
C THR A 163 15.23 5.89 7.20
N GLU A 164 16.38 6.46 6.82
CA GLU A 164 17.61 5.70 6.56
C GLU A 164 18.17 5.04 7.82
N LYS A 165 18.17 5.72 8.98
CA LYS A 165 18.57 5.11 10.25
C LYS A 165 17.73 3.89 10.58
N ILE A 166 16.41 3.98 10.40
CA ILE A 166 15.49 2.85 10.60
C ILE A 166 15.80 1.73 9.60
N ASN A 167 15.99 2.07 8.32
CA ASN A 167 16.26 1.09 7.26
C ASN A 167 17.59 0.34 7.44
N ASN A 168 18.54 0.92 8.16
CA ASN A 168 19.86 0.31 8.41
C ASN A 168 19.87 -0.62 9.64
N ARG A 169 18.76 -0.74 10.38
CA ARG A 169 18.63 -1.67 11.50
C ARG A 169 17.96 -2.96 11.02
N GLU A 170 18.47 -4.11 11.45
CA GLU A 170 18.00 -5.42 11.00
C GLU A 170 16.62 -5.81 11.54
N ASP A 171 16.26 -5.27 12.70
CA ASP A 171 15.02 -5.57 13.42
C ASP A 171 13.91 -4.56 13.11
N SER A 172 14.18 -3.57 12.27
CA SER A 172 13.32 -2.41 12.03
C SER A 172 12.85 -2.32 10.57
N VAL A 173 11.60 -1.92 10.37
CA VAL A 173 11.01 -1.76 9.03
C VAL A 173 10.27 -0.43 8.91
N ASN A 174 10.50 0.31 7.83
CA ASN A 174 9.69 1.47 7.47
C ASN A 174 8.43 1.05 6.69
N ILE A 175 7.28 1.56 7.11
CA ILE A 175 5.99 1.40 6.44
C ILE A 175 5.38 2.79 6.23
N LEU A 176 4.92 3.08 5.01
CA LEU A 176 4.24 4.34 4.68
C LEU A 176 2.72 4.11 4.62
N VAL A 177 1.98 4.94 5.34
CA VAL A 177 0.53 5.08 5.19
C VAL A 177 0.19 6.52 4.81
N THR A 178 -0.49 6.71 3.68
CA THR A 178 -0.79 8.05 3.14
C THR A 178 -2.22 8.14 2.63
N THR A 179 -2.83 9.32 2.73
CA THR A 179 -4.15 9.63 2.15
C THR A 179 -4.08 9.94 0.64
N THR A 180 -2.89 9.94 0.06
CA THR A 180 -2.70 10.05 -1.40
C THR A 180 -3.00 8.72 -2.08
N GLN A 181 -3.67 8.76 -3.23
CA GLN A 181 -3.90 7.60 -4.09
C GLN A 181 -2.60 6.80 -4.33
N PHE A 182 -2.72 5.50 -4.54
CA PHE A 182 -1.57 4.60 -4.53
C PHE A 182 -0.56 4.90 -5.63
N ILE A 183 -0.98 5.10 -6.87
CA ILE A 183 -0.02 5.39 -7.96
C ILE A 183 0.67 6.76 -7.78
N PRO A 184 -0.05 7.86 -7.49
CA PRO A 184 0.59 9.13 -7.18
C PRO A 184 1.49 9.10 -5.94
N SER A 185 1.20 8.26 -4.93
CA SER A 185 2.08 8.14 -3.76
C SER A 185 3.42 7.50 -4.12
N LEU A 186 3.44 6.46 -4.96
CA LEU A 186 4.69 5.88 -5.50
C LEU A 186 5.52 6.95 -6.23
N ALA A 187 4.88 7.76 -7.07
CA ALA A 187 5.57 8.85 -7.77
C ALA A 187 6.17 9.87 -6.80
N LYS A 188 5.43 10.28 -5.75
CA LYS A 188 5.95 11.17 -4.69
C LYS A 188 7.18 10.56 -4.02
N ILE A 189 7.12 9.31 -3.58
CA ILE A 189 8.23 8.63 -2.89
C ILE A 189 9.50 8.63 -3.73
N LEU A 190 9.38 8.32 -5.02
CA LEU A 190 10.49 8.38 -5.96
C LEU A 190 11.02 9.82 -6.09
N LEU A 191 10.16 10.79 -6.41
CA LEU A 191 10.56 12.18 -6.65
C LEU A 191 11.14 12.89 -5.41
N TYR A 192 10.72 12.50 -4.20
CA TYR A 192 11.28 13.03 -2.95
C TYR A 192 12.54 12.27 -2.49
N GLY A 193 12.93 11.18 -3.16
CA GLY A 193 14.15 10.43 -2.84
C GLY A 193 14.01 9.41 -1.72
N TYR A 194 12.78 9.03 -1.37
CA TYR A 194 12.48 8.03 -0.34
C TYR A 194 12.51 6.59 -0.85
N GLY A 195 12.81 6.38 -2.15
CA GLY A 195 12.80 5.07 -2.78
C GLY A 195 13.68 4.03 -2.06
N ASN A 196 14.81 4.43 -1.49
CA ASN A 196 15.66 3.51 -0.71
C ASN A 196 14.99 3.02 0.58
N SER A 197 14.28 3.90 1.28
CA SER A 197 13.72 3.61 2.60
C SER A 197 12.39 2.85 2.58
N PHE A 198 11.61 2.94 1.50
CA PHE A 198 10.29 2.29 1.41
C PHE A 198 10.23 1.26 0.28
N GLN A 199 10.11 -0.01 0.69
CA GLN A 199 9.76 -1.09 -0.23
C GLN A 199 8.31 -0.93 -0.71
N ILE A 200 8.00 -1.33 -1.94
CA ILE A 200 6.67 -1.10 -2.51
C ILE A 200 5.59 -1.88 -1.77
N GLU A 201 5.96 -3.01 -1.20
CA GLU A 201 5.13 -3.86 -0.34
C GLU A 201 4.84 -3.18 0.99
N ASN A 202 5.55 -2.12 1.39
CA ASN A 202 5.35 -1.43 2.66
C ASN A 202 4.66 -0.07 2.49
N ILE A 203 3.94 0.11 1.37
CA ILE A 203 3.23 1.35 1.07
C ILE A 203 1.74 1.07 1.01
N TYR A 204 0.96 1.84 1.77
CA TYR A 204 -0.49 1.71 1.88
C TYR A 204 -1.17 3.05 1.57
N SER A 205 -2.12 3.02 0.62
CA SER A 205 -3.02 4.13 0.32
C SER A 205 -4.27 4.04 1.19
N ALA A 206 -4.42 4.99 2.09
CA ALA A 206 -5.59 5.17 2.95
C ALA A 206 -6.73 5.93 2.24
N THR A 207 -6.58 6.37 0.99
CA THR A 207 -7.55 7.25 0.31
C THR A 207 -8.99 6.74 0.36
N LYS A 208 -9.18 5.43 0.21
CA LYS A 208 -10.52 4.81 0.19
C LYS A 208 -10.94 4.19 1.52
N VAL A 209 -9.98 3.71 2.31
CA VAL A 209 -10.25 2.88 3.49
C VAL A 209 -9.95 3.57 4.81
N GLY A 210 -9.24 4.71 4.80
CA GLY A 210 -8.78 5.39 6.01
C GLY A 210 -7.56 4.71 6.65
N LYS A 211 -6.82 5.47 7.48
CA LYS A 211 -5.56 4.99 8.09
C LYS A 211 -5.78 3.85 9.09
N GLU A 212 -6.90 3.84 9.81
CA GLU A 212 -7.25 2.79 10.78
C GLU A 212 -7.31 1.39 10.11
N ASN A 213 -7.98 1.27 8.97
CA ASN A 213 -8.04 0.02 8.22
C ASN A 213 -6.69 -0.38 7.63
N CYS A 214 -5.84 0.59 7.26
CA CYS A 214 -4.45 0.29 6.88
C CYS A 214 -3.65 -0.27 8.06
N PHE A 215 -3.80 0.30 9.26
CA PHE A 215 -3.14 -0.17 10.48
C PHE A 215 -3.56 -1.60 10.84
N GLU A 216 -4.84 -1.95 10.70
CA GLU A 216 -5.31 -3.32 10.91
C GLU A 216 -4.64 -4.33 9.96
N ARG A 217 -4.55 -3.97 8.67
CA ARG A 217 -3.86 -4.80 7.66
C ARG A 217 -2.38 -4.95 7.97
N ILE A 218 -1.71 -3.88 8.40
CA ILE A 218 -0.31 -3.89 8.82
C ILE A 218 -0.14 -4.83 10.03
N ALA A 219 -0.98 -4.69 11.06
CA ALA A 219 -0.94 -5.52 12.26
C ALA A 219 -1.15 -7.01 11.96
N SER A 220 -2.01 -7.31 10.99
CA SER A 220 -2.27 -8.67 10.52
C SER A 220 -1.08 -9.25 9.76
N ARG A 221 -0.36 -8.43 8.98
CA ARG A 221 0.81 -8.86 8.21
C ARG A 221 2.05 -9.08 9.08
N PHE A 222 2.37 -8.12 9.96
CA PHE A 222 3.59 -8.16 10.77
C PHE A 222 3.39 -8.87 12.11
N GLY A 223 2.14 -9.03 12.57
CA GLY A 223 1.78 -9.74 13.78
C GLY A 223 1.74 -8.85 15.03
N ARG A 224 1.07 -9.34 16.08
CA ARG A 224 0.79 -8.55 17.30
C ARG A 224 1.97 -8.43 18.28
N LYS A 225 3.05 -9.18 18.05
CA LYS A 225 4.26 -9.17 18.91
C LYS A 225 5.23 -8.04 18.57
N CYS A 226 4.99 -7.38 17.45
CA CYS A 226 5.76 -6.25 16.96
C CYS A 226 5.44 -4.98 17.75
N THR A 227 6.46 -4.16 18.03
CA THR A 227 6.26 -2.82 18.59
C THR A 227 5.98 -1.86 17.46
N TYR A 228 4.77 -1.29 17.37
CA TYR A 228 4.43 -0.33 16.33
C TYR A 228 4.58 1.10 16.85
N VAL A 229 5.35 1.93 16.16
CA VAL A 229 5.44 3.37 16.44
C VAL A 229 4.89 4.13 15.26
N VAL A 230 3.86 4.95 15.48
CA VAL A 230 3.20 5.76 14.46
C VAL A 230 3.79 7.17 14.46
N ILE A 231 4.33 7.63 13.34
CA ILE A 231 4.94 8.95 13.21
C ILE A 231 4.13 9.78 12.23
N GLY A 232 3.58 10.93 12.63
CA GLY A 232 2.80 11.79 11.72
C GLY A 232 2.41 13.15 12.31
N ASP A 233 1.78 13.98 11.51
CA ASP A 233 1.33 15.34 11.86
C ASP A 233 -0.20 15.42 12.00
N GLY A 234 -0.93 14.51 11.36
CA GLY A 234 -2.38 14.56 11.24
C GLY A 234 -3.12 13.90 12.41
N LYS A 235 -4.36 14.36 12.62
CA LYS A 235 -5.26 13.80 13.64
C LYS A 235 -5.72 12.37 13.30
N GLU A 236 -5.87 12.05 12.02
CA GLU A 236 -6.36 10.75 11.57
C GLU A 236 -5.44 9.60 12.02
N GLU A 237 -4.13 9.73 11.78
CA GLU A 237 -3.15 8.73 12.21
C GLU A 237 -3.00 8.65 13.73
N GLU A 238 -3.18 9.76 14.44
CA GLU A 238 -3.09 9.79 15.88
C GLU A 238 -4.29 9.11 16.53
N ASP A 239 -5.50 9.41 16.06
CA ASP A 239 -6.72 8.78 16.56
C ASP A 239 -6.73 7.28 16.23
N ALA A 240 -6.26 6.89 15.04
CA ALA A 240 -6.04 5.48 14.72
C ALA A 240 -5.01 4.84 15.66
N ALA A 241 -3.83 5.46 15.88
CA ALA A 241 -2.81 4.93 16.77
C ALA A 241 -3.34 4.69 18.20
N LYS A 242 -4.17 5.61 18.72
CA LYS A 242 -4.83 5.45 20.03
C LYS A 242 -5.72 4.22 20.11
N GLN A 243 -6.49 3.91 19.06
CA GLN A 243 -7.35 2.74 19.04
C GLN A 243 -6.55 1.43 19.11
N PHE A 244 -5.41 1.38 18.42
CA PHE A 244 -4.50 0.23 18.44
C PHE A 244 -3.56 0.20 19.66
N HIS A 245 -3.61 1.22 20.53
CA HIS A 245 -2.69 1.41 21.65
C HIS A 245 -1.22 1.47 21.18
N TRP A 246 -0.97 2.05 20.01
CA TRP A 246 0.36 2.24 19.46
C TRP A 246 0.91 3.62 19.85
N PRO A 247 2.16 3.70 20.34
CA PRO A 247 2.84 4.97 20.54
C PRO A 247 2.76 5.88 19.31
N PHE A 248 2.46 7.16 19.54
CA PHE A 248 2.37 8.17 18.50
C PHE A 248 3.44 9.25 18.69
N TRP A 249 4.31 9.43 17.70
CA TRP A 249 5.29 10.50 17.65
C TRP A 249 4.80 11.61 16.72
N ARG A 250 4.33 12.71 17.31
CA ARG A 250 3.82 13.84 16.52
C ARG A 250 4.97 14.65 15.91
N ILE A 251 4.85 15.02 14.64
CA ILE A 251 5.80 15.90 13.93
C ILE A 251 5.06 17.16 13.47
N ASN A 252 5.21 18.27 14.18
CA ASN A 252 4.62 19.56 13.79
C ASN A 252 5.67 20.57 13.34
N THR A 253 6.91 20.42 13.82
CA THR A 253 8.01 21.36 13.64
C THR A 253 9.33 20.65 13.37
N HIS A 254 10.34 21.39 12.90
CA HIS A 254 11.69 20.85 12.68
C HIS A 254 12.30 20.29 13.97
N SER A 255 11.95 20.87 15.12
CA SER A 255 12.42 20.39 16.43
C SER A 255 11.95 18.97 16.72
N ASP A 256 10.72 18.63 16.36
CA ASP A 256 10.15 17.29 16.60
C ASP A 256 10.86 16.22 15.75
N LEU A 257 11.20 16.57 14.51
CA LEU A 257 11.95 15.71 13.60
C LEU A 257 13.42 15.56 14.01
N ASN A 258 14.01 16.60 14.59
CA ASN A 258 15.34 16.51 15.21
C ASN A 258 15.33 15.63 16.46
N ALA A 259 14.30 15.75 17.31
CA ALA A 259 14.12 14.89 18.47
C ALA A 259 13.95 13.41 18.06
N LEU A 260 13.18 13.14 17.00
CA LEU A 260 13.04 11.79 16.42
C LEU A 260 14.40 11.25 15.98
N ASN A 261 15.15 12.05 15.22
CA ASN A 261 16.49 11.67 14.77
C ASN A 261 17.43 11.34 15.93
N HIS A 262 17.38 12.11 17.01
CA HIS A 262 18.19 11.91 18.20
C HIS A 262 17.78 10.65 18.96
N ALA A 263 16.48 10.39 19.12
CA ALA A 263 15.98 9.16 19.72
C ALA A 263 16.42 7.90 18.94
N LEU A 264 16.41 7.98 17.61
CA LEU A 264 16.92 6.92 16.73
C LEU A 264 18.44 6.71 16.89
N ASP A 265 19.22 7.78 17.08
CA ASP A 265 20.68 7.66 17.31
C ASP A 265 20.99 6.96 18.65
N LEU A 266 20.14 7.16 19.66
CA LEU A 266 20.30 6.57 20.99
C LEU A 266 19.67 5.18 21.14
N GLY A 267 18.93 4.70 20.12
CA GLY A 267 18.24 3.41 20.18
C GLY A 267 17.03 3.39 21.11
N TYR A 268 16.42 4.56 21.37
CA TYR A 268 15.21 4.67 22.21
C TYR A 268 13.90 4.35 21.49
N LEU A 269 13.97 4.30 20.17
CA LEU A 269 12.94 3.82 19.26
C LEU A 269 13.53 2.69 18.44
#